data_AF-A0A950J032-F1
#
_entry.id   AF-A0A950J032-F1
#
_cell.length_a   1.000
_cell.length_b   1.000
_cell.length_c   1.000
_cell.angle_alpha   90.00
_cell.angle_beta   90.00
_cell.angle_gamma   90.00
#
_symmetry.space_group_name_H-M   'P 1'
#
loop_
_entity.id
_entity.type
_entity.pdbx_description
1 polymer ?
#
loop_
_entity_poly.entity_id
_entity_poly.type
_entity_poly.pdbx_seq_one_letter_code
_entity_poly.pdbx_strand_id
1 'polypeptide(L)'
;MQPKAISIIQEAFGLSDGELGSLFSVSRQAAQQWKTRSVPSSRVADVARVAELAQLLKRRLKAERLPQIVRTPGRGLQGHTVLQVIAQHGVEPVYEYLERLYSYSGL
;
A
#
# COMPACT_ATOMS: atom_id res chain seq x y z
N MET A 1 0.38 -5.29 -19.79
CA MET A 1 -0.77 -4.73 -19.06
C MET A 1 -0.30 -4.19 -17.71
N GLN A 2 -0.01 -2.89 -17.58
CA GLN A 2 0.43 -2.27 -16.32
C GLN A 2 -0.31 -0.98 -15.85
N PRO A 3 -1.30 -0.37 -16.56
CA PRO A 3 -2.04 0.78 -16.00
C PRO A 3 -2.94 0.45 -14.79
N LYS A 4 -3.20 -0.84 -14.49
CA LYS A 4 -4.14 -1.24 -13.43
C LYS A 4 -3.56 -1.20 -12.01
N ALA A 5 -2.25 -1.34 -11.85
CA ALA A 5 -1.65 -1.51 -10.52
C ALA A 5 -1.83 -0.27 -9.63
N ILE A 6 -1.63 0.92 -10.19
CA ILE A 6 -1.84 2.19 -9.47
C ILE A 6 -3.30 2.34 -9.03
N SER A 7 -4.25 2.09 -9.93
CA SER A 7 -5.68 2.16 -9.60
C SER A 7 -6.07 1.15 -8.52
N ILE A 8 -5.54 -0.08 -8.58
CA ILE A 8 -5.77 -1.11 -7.55
C ILE A 8 -5.35 -0.62 -6.16
N ILE A 9 -4.15 -0.03 -6.06
CA ILE A 9 -3.62 0.49 -4.79
C ILE A 9 -4.49 1.64 -4.30
N GLN A 10 -4.79 2.59 -5.20
CA GLN A 10 -5.57 3.77 -4.88
C GLN A 10 -6.98 3.42 -4.39
N GLU A 11 -7.66 2.48 -5.06
CA GLU A 11 -8.99 2.00 -4.67
C GLU A 11 -8.96 1.22 -3.36
N ALA A 12 -8.01 0.28 -3.21
CA ALA A 12 -7.94 -0.56 -2.01
C ALA A 12 -7.64 0.25 -0.75
N PHE A 13 -6.71 1.20 -0.83
CA PHE A 13 -6.31 2.03 0.30
C PHE A 13 -7.11 3.34 0.40
N GLY A 14 -7.97 3.63 -0.59
CA GLY A 14 -8.76 4.86 -0.66
C GLY A 14 -7.89 6.11 -0.70
N LEU A 15 -6.83 6.11 -1.52
CA LEU A 15 -5.85 7.21 -1.56
C LEU A 15 -6.32 8.34 -2.49
N SER A 16 -6.07 9.56 -2.06
CA SER A 16 -6.01 10.71 -2.97
C SER A 16 -4.74 10.66 -3.83
N ASP A 17 -4.69 11.43 -4.92
CA ASP A 17 -3.48 11.55 -5.75
C ASP A 17 -2.28 12.09 -4.95
N GLY A 18 -2.53 12.89 -3.91
CA GLY A 18 -1.51 13.41 -3.01
C GLY A 18 -0.92 12.32 -2.12
N GLU A 19 -1.78 11.52 -1.48
CA GLU A 19 -1.34 10.39 -0.65
C GLU A 19 -0.65 9.30 -1.47
N LEU A 20 -1.11 9.06 -2.71
CA LEU A 20 -0.44 8.17 -3.65
C LEU A 20 0.97 8.68 -3.99
N GLY A 21 1.13 9.99 -4.21
CA GLY A 21 2.43 10.62 -4.38
C GLY A 21 3.33 10.41 -3.17
N SER A 22 2.82 10.69 -1.97
CA SER A 22 3.56 10.47 -0.72
C SER A 22 3.97 9.01 -0.52
N LEU A 23 3.10 8.05 -0.83
CA LEU A 23 3.38 6.62 -0.71
C LEU A 23 4.58 6.18 -1.55
N PHE A 24 4.73 6.75 -2.75
CA PHE A 24 5.80 6.42 -3.69
C PHE A 24 6.95 7.46 -3.68
N SER A 25 6.93 8.42 -2.77
CA SER A 25 7.89 9.53 -2.72
C SER A 25 8.02 10.28 -4.05
N VAL A 26 6.89 10.59 -4.68
CA VAL A 26 6.79 11.37 -5.92
C VAL A 26 5.81 12.53 -5.76
N SER A 27 5.89 13.51 -6.66
CA SER A 27 4.92 14.59 -6.66
C SER A 27 3.50 14.09 -7.01
N ARG A 28 2.47 14.81 -6.56
CA ARG A 28 1.07 14.55 -6.96
C ARG A 28 0.91 14.49 -8.49
N GLN A 29 1.60 15.37 -9.21
CA GLN A 29 1.55 15.43 -10.68
C GLN A 29 2.17 14.18 -11.32
N ALA A 30 3.29 13.70 -10.78
CA ALA A 30 3.90 12.45 -11.22
C ALA A 30 2.98 11.25 -10.95
N ALA A 31 2.34 11.20 -9.77
CA ALA A 31 1.35 10.17 -9.45
C ALA A 31 0.15 10.21 -10.42
N GLN A 32 -0.34 11.39 -10.78
CA GLN A 32 -1.38 11.55 -11.80
C GLN A 32 -0.94 11.05 -13.18
N GLN A 33 0.30 11.34 -13.56
CA GLN A 33 0.86 10.89 -14.83
C GLN A 33 1.00 9.37 -14.88
N TRP A 34 1.35 8.71 -13.77
CA TRP A 34 1.47 7.25 -13.71
C TRP A 34 0.14 6.53 -14.00
N LYS A 35 -0.99 7.17 -13.68
CA LYS A 35 -2.33 6.63 -14.00
C LYS A 35 -2.63 6.66 -15.49
N THR A 36 -2.11 7.64 -16.23
CA THR A 36 -2.50 7.90 -17.62
C THR A 36 -1.48 7.42 -18.64
N ARG A 37 -0.18 7.45 -18.31
CA ARG A 37 0.90 7.17 -19.28
C ARG A 37 1.65 5.88 -19.02
N SER A 38 1.99 5.60 -17.76
CA SER A 38 2.62 4.37 -17.22
C SER A 38 3.56 4.72 -16.06
N VAL A 39 3.91 3.71 -15.27
CA VAL A 39 4.94 3.78 -14.23
C VAL A 39 6.33 3.63 -14.87
N PRO A 40 7.34 4.44 -14.50
CA PRO A 40 8.72 4.27 -14.95
C PRO A 40 9.26 2.87 -14.66
N SER A 41 10.07 2.30 -15.56
CA SER A 41 10.59 0.93 -15.44
C SER A 41 11.29 0.64 -14.10
N SER A 42 12.04 1.62 -13.59
CA SER A 42 12.71 1.55 -12.28
C SER A 42 11.76 1.46 -11.08
N ARG A 43 10.47 1.77 -11.26
CA ARG A 43 9.43 1.77 -10.22
C ARG A 43 8.39 0.66 -10.39
N VAL A 44 8.43 -0.08 -11.50
CA VAL A 44 7.44 -1.13 -11.80
C VAL A 44 7.42 -2.21 -10.72
N ALA A 45 8.60 -2.65 -10.27
CA ALA A 45 8.71 -3.67 -9.23
C ALA A 45 8.08 -3.20 -7.91
N ASP A 46 8.43 -2.00 -7.44
CA ASP A 46 7.87 -1.43 -6.21
C ASP A 46 6.34 -1.32 -6.29
N VAL A 47 5.82 -0.75 -7.38
CA VAL A 47 4.37 -0.60 -7.58
C VAL A 47 3.67 -1.96 -7.61
N ALA A 48 4.25 -2.96 -8.29
CA ALA A 48 3.68 -4.30 -8.33
C ALA A 48 3.58 -4.91 -6.93
N ARG A 49 4.63 -4.78 -6.12
CA ARG A 49 4.66 -5.32 -4.75
C ARG A 49 3.64 -4.65 -3.82
N VAL A 50 3.45 -3.33 -3.94
CA VAL A 50 2.41 -2.62 -3.19
C VAL A 50 1.01 -3.05 -3.65
N ALA A 51 0.81 -3.29 -4.95
CA ALA A 51 -0.46 -3.79 -5.47
C ALA A 51 -0.78 -5.21 -4.98
N GLU A 52 0.23 -6.09 -4.91
CA GLU A 52 0.09 -7.44 -4.34
C GLU A 52 -0.29 -7.38 -2.85
N LEU A 53 0.37 -6.53 -2.06
CA LEU A 53 0.03 -6.32 -0.66
C LEU A 53 -1.40 -5.77 -0.52
N ALA A 54 -1.80 -4.80 -1.35
CA ALA A 54 -3.15 -4.25 -1.35
C ALA A 54 -4.20 -5.34 -1.63
N GLN A 55 -3.93 -6.23 -2.59
CA GLN A 55 -4.80 -7.37 -2.90
C GLN A 55 -4.85 -8.39 -1.75
N LEU A 56 -3.72 -8.68 -1.11
CA LEU A 56 -3.69 -9.55 0.08
C LEU A 56 -4.56 -8.97 1.20
N LEU A 57 -4.37 -7.69 1.53
CA LEU A 57 -5.13 -7.02 2.58
C LEU A 57 -6.62 -6.98 2.23
N LYS A 58 -6.99 -6.72 0.97
CA LYS A 58 -8.39 -6.75 0.51
C LYS A 58 -9.04 -8.12 0.65
N ARG A 59 -8.28 -9.22 0.48
CA ARG A 59 -8.79 -10.59 0.70
C ARG A 59 -8.97 -10.93 2.18
N ARG A 60 -8.19 -10.31 3.06
CA ARG A 60 -8.15 -10.63 4.50
C ARG A 60 -9.01 -9.70 5.35
N LEU A 61 -9.24 -8.47 4.89
CA LEU A 61 -9.94 -7.42 5.61
C LEU A 61 -11.21 -7.01 4.86
N LYS A 62 -12.21 -6.51 5.59
CA LYS A 62 -13.39 -5.92 4.96
C LYS A 62 -12.96 -4.71 4.12
N ALA A 63 -13.31 -4.71 2.83
CA ALA A 63 -12.91 -3.65 1.89
C ALA A 63 -13.26 -2.25 2.39
N GLU A 64 -14.44 -2.06 2.98
CA GLU A 64 -14.91 -0.79 3.55
C GLU A 64 -14.03 -0.29 4.71
N ARG A 65 -13.38 -1.19 5.46
CA ARG A 65 -12.51 -0.85 6.59
C ARG A 65 -11.06 -0.66 6.20
N LEU A 66 -10.65 -1.20 5.04
CA LEU A 66 -9.26 -1.21 4.62
C LEU A 66 -8.63 0.20 4.58
N PRO A 67 -9.28 1.23 4.00
CA PRO A 67 -8.74 2.59 4.01
C PRO A 67 -8.47 3.15 5.41
N GLN A 68 -9.34 2.85 6.38
CA GLN A 68 -9.16 3.29 7.76
C GLN A 68 -8.03 2.49 8.44
N ILE A 69 -7.98 1.17 8.23
CA ILE A 69 -6.97 0.29 8.84
C ILE A 69 -5.56 0.69 8.40
N VAL A 70 -5.33 0.93 7.10
CA VAL A 70 -3.98 1.29 6.62
C VAL A 70 -3.50 2.67 7.10
N ARG A 71 -4.43 3.52 7.56
CA ARG A 71 -4.17 4.83 8.17
C ARG A 71 -4.11 4.80 9.70
N THR A 72 -4.38 3.66 10.32
CA THR A 72 -4.39 3.55 11.78
C THR A 72 -3.01 3.12 12.28
N PRO A 73 -2.40 3.85 13.23
CA PRO A 73 -1.17 3.45 13.90
C PRO A 73 -1.29 2.07 14.56
N GLY A 74 -0.31 1.19 14.33
CA GLY A 74 -0.28 -0.16 14.91
C GLY A 74 0.85 -0.34 15.92
N ARG A 75 0.60 -0.99 17.06
CA ARG A 75 1.66 -1.34 18.02
C ARG A 75 2.75 -2.22 17.40
N GLY A 76 2.37 -3.20 16.58
CA GLY A 76 3.32 -4.05 15.85
C GLY A 76 4.05 -3.35 14.69
N LEU A 77 3.65 -2.12 14.37
CA LEU A 77 4.31 -1.23 13.40
C LEU A 77 5.05 -0.08 14.11
N GLN A 78 5.37 -0.24 15.40
CA GLN A 78 6.07 0.76 16.21
C GLN A 78 5.35 2.13 16.27
N GLY A 79 4.02 2.12 16.20
CA GLY A 79 3.22 3.35 16.20
C GLY A 79 3.09 4.02 14.82
N HIS A 80 3.65 3.42 13.77
CA HIS A 80 3.42 3.86 12.40
C HIS A 80 2.16 3.25 11.79
N THR A 81 1.66 3.89 10.74
CA THR A 81 0.60 3.36 9.88
C THR A 81 1.20 2.44 8.81
N VAL A 82 0.39 1.57 8.21
CA VAL A 82 0.83 0.74 7.07
C VAL A 82 1.36 1.60 5.94
N LEU A 83 0.69 2.73 5.64
CA LEU A 83 1.12 3.64 4.57
C LEU A 83 2.49 4.28 4.86
N GLN A 84 2.75 4.66 6.11
CA GLN A 84 4.05 5.21 6.52
C GLN A 84 5.16 4.18 6.37
N VAL A 85 4.92 2.94 6.82
CA VAL A 85 5.89 1.86 6.72
C VAL A 85 6.22 1.55 5.26
N ILE A 86 5.20 1.47 4.38
CA ILE A 86 5.43 1.27 2.94
C ILE A 86 6.27 2.39 2.35
N ALA A 87 5.94 3.65 2.66
CA ALA A 87 6.65 4.80 2.10
C ALA A 87 8.12 4.87 2.56
N GLN A 88 8.43 4.43 3.78
CA GLN A 88 9.76 4.53 4.38
C GLN A 88 10.63 3.30 4.14
N HIS A 89 10.03 2.12 4.12
CA HIS A 89 10.75 0.85 4.23
C HIS A 89 10.29 -0.21 3.23
N GLY A 90 9.31 0.09 2.38
CA GLY A 90 8.72 -0.90 1.47
C GLY A 90 7.72 -1.82 2.16
N VAL A 91 7.36 -2.90 1.47
CA VAL A 91 6.24 -3.76 1.85
C VAL A 91 6.62 -4.84 2.86
N GLU A 92 7.90 -5.17 2.97
CA GLU A 92 8.44 -6.28 3.76
C GLU A 92 8.07 -6.18 5.24
N PRO A 93 8.25 -5.03 5.92
CA PRO A 93 7.91 -4.95 7.34
C PRO A 93 6.39 -5.09 7.58
N VAL A 94 5.57 -4.77 6.58
CA VAL A 94 4.12 -4.99 6.67
C VAL A 94 3.79 -6.48 6.56
N TYR A 95 4.46 -7.22 5.67
CA TYR A 95 4.31 -8.67 5.59
C TYR A 95 4.72 -9.36 6.89
N GLU A 96 5.88 -9.01 7.45
CA GLU A 96 6.34 -9.55 8.74
C GLU A 96 5.35 -9.25 9.87
N TYR A 97 4.79 -8.03 9.89
CA TYR A 97 3.76 -7.67 10.86
C TYR A 97 2.50 -8.53 10.71
N LEU A 98 2.03 -8.75 9.49
CA LEU A 98 0.85 -9.59 9.22
C LEU A 98 1.11 -11.05 9.62
N GLU A 99 2.27 -11.60 9.29
CA GLU A 99 2.66 -12.96 9.67
C GLU A 99 2.68 -13.15 11.19
N ARG A 100 3.26 -12.19 11.92
CA ARG A 100 3.23 -12.18 13.39
C ARG A 100 1.80 -12.13 13.92
N LEU A 101 0.98 -11.22 13.40
CA LEU A 101 -0.40 -11.07 13.84
C LEU A 101 -1.21 -12.36 13.62
N TYR A 102 -1.02 -13.04 12.49
CA TYR A 102 -1.68 -14.31 12.22
C TYR A 102 -1.16 -15.45 13.11
N SER A 103 0.14 -15.49 13.36
CA SER A 103 0.75 -16.48 14.25
C SER A 103 0.20 -16.38 15.68
N TYR A 104 -0.11 -15.17 16.15
CA TYR A 104 -0.72 -14.96 17.48
C TYR A 104 -2.24 -15.18 17.52
N SER A 105 -2.94 -15.16 16.38
CA SER A 105 -4.39 -15.37 16.31
C SER A 105 -4.83 -16.84 16.22
N GLY A 106 -3.87 -17.78 16.23
CA GLY A 106 -4.11 -19.23 16.19
C GLY A 106 -4.33 -19.90 17.55
N LEU A 107 -4.96 -19.21 18.52
CA LEU A 107 -5.42 -19.78 19.80
C LEU A 107 -6.93 -20.04 19.77
#